data_AF-A0A7J4KRL7-F1
#
_entry.id   AF-A0A7J4KRL7-F1
#
_cell.length_a   1.000
_cell.length_b   1.000
_cell.length_c   1.000
_cell.angle_alpha   90.00
_cell.angle_beta   90.00
_cell.angle_gamma   90.00
#
_symmetry.space_group_name_H-M   'P 1'
#
loop_
_entity.id
_entity.type
_entity.pdbx_description
1 polymer ?
#
loop_
_entity_poly.entity_id
_entity_poly.type
_entity_poly.pdbx_seq_one_letter_code
_entity_poly.pdbx_strand_id
1 'polypeptide(L)' 'MKRQNKIIDQGFIEIPTFLFKDRKVAVLEALVEYLKDHKNLSYHEIAMLLNRNDRTIWTAYNRAKKKRKK' A
#
# COMPACT_ATOMS: atom_id res chain seq x y z
N MET A 1 -18.67 19.40 1.60
CA MET A 1 -17.72 18.52 0.89
C MET A 1 -16.43 19.29 0.64
N LYS A 2 -15.40 19.09 1.47
CA LYS A 2 -14.06 19.68 1.22
C LYS A 2 -13.16 18.57 0.68
N ARG A 3 -12.88 18.61 -0.63
CA ARG A 3 -11.76 17.87 -1.24
C ARG A 3 -10.48 18.54 -0.76
N GLN A 4 -9.89 18.05 0.32
CA GLN A 4 -8.50 18.35 0.65
C GLN A 4 -7.62 17.26 0.04
N ASN A 5 -7.34 17.38 -1.26
CA ASN A 5 -6.09 16.87 -1.81
C ASN A 5 -4.99 17.85 -1.38
N LYS A 6 -4.70 17.87 -0.08
CA LYS A 6 -3.44 18.39 0.44
C LYS A 6 -2.45 17.26 0.19
N ILE A 7 -1.93 17.24 -1.02
CA ILE A 7 -0.97 16.26 -1.54
C ILE A 7 0.16 16.15 -0.52
N ILE A 8 0.11 15.10 0.31
CA ILE A 8 1.21 14.47 1.03
C ILE A 8 2.38 15.45 1.26
N ASP A 9 2.17 16.35 2.21
CA ASP A 9 3.07 17.43 2.61
C ASP A 9 4.33 16.78 3.24
N GLN A 10 5.23 16.22 2.43
CA GLN A 10 6.46 15.50 2.83
C GLN A 10 6.31 14.56 4.04
N GLY A 11 5.16 13.91 4.18
CA GLY A 11 4.83 13.10 5.36
C GLY A 11 5.60 11.78 5.33
N PHE A 12 6.57 11.62 6.23
CA PHE A 12 7.15 10.32 6.51
C PHE A 12 6.05 9.36 6.99
N ILE A 13 6.04 8.14 6.44
CA ILE A 13 5.17 7.07 6.91
C ILE A 13 6.02 6.01 7.60
N GLU A 14 5.66 5.69 8.83
CA GLU A 14 6.31 4.62 9.57
C GLU A 14 5.78 3.26 9.12
N ILE A 15 6.71 2.37 8.79
CA ILE A 15 6.41 1.03 8.30
C ILE A 15 7.18 0.02 9.15
N PRO A 16 6.50 -0.95 9.78
CA PRO A 16 7.18 -1.98 10.54
C PRO A 16 8.06 -2.85 9.63
N THR A 17 9.34 -2.95 9.96
CA THR A 17 10.32 -3.70 9.15
C THR A 17 10.03 -5.20 9.07
N PHE A 18 9.35 -5.76 10.09
CA PHE A 18 8.96 -7.18 10.11
C PHE A 18 8.01 -7.56 8.96
N LEU A 19 7.30 -6.59 8.36
CA LEU A 19 6.44 -6.79 7.20
C LEU A 19 7.19 -7.46 6.04
N PHE A 20 8.48 -7.16 5.90
CA PHE A 20 9.34 -7.65 4.82
C PHE A 20 10.03 -8.99 5.14
N LYS A 21 9.78 -9.57 6.31
CA LYS A 21 10.29 -10.90 6.69
C LYS A 21 9.59 -12.01 5.91
N ASP A 22 8.32 -11.81 5.57
CA ASP A 22 7.54 -12.79 4.82
C ASP A 22 7.98 -12.85 3.34
N ARG A 23 8.64 -13.95 2.97
CA ARG A 23 9.12 -14.18 1.60
C ARG A 23 8.07 -14.77 0.66
N LYS A 24 6.86 -15.09 1.15
CA LYS A 24 5.76 -15.58 0.30
C LYS A 24 5.20 -14.48 -0.61
N VAL A 25 5.32 -13.23 -0.20
CA VAL A 25 4.88 -12.03 -0.92
C VAL A 25 6.06 -11.13 -1.28
N ALA A 26 5.94 -10.41 -2.38
CA ALA A 26 6.94 -9.42 -2.77
C ALA A 26 6.86 -8.18 -1.86
N VAL A 27 7.96 -7.43 -1.76
CA VAL A 27 8.06 -6.22 -0.92
C VAL A 27 6.92 -5.24 -1.18
N LEU A 28 6.61 -4.95 -2.45
CA LEU A 28 5.52 -4.05 -2.83
C LEU A 28 4.15 -4.62 -2.45
N GLU A 29 3.94 -5.94 -2.57
CA GLU A 29 2.68 -6.60 -2.20
C GLU A 29 2.44 -6.48 -0.69
N ALA A 30 3.45 -6.78 0.12
CA ALA A 30 3.37 -6.66 1.58
C ALA A 30 3.13 -5.20 2.01
N LEU A 31 3.86 -4.26 1.41
CA LEU A 31 3.72 -2.84 1.66
C LEU A 31 2.30 -2.33 1.34
N VAL A 32 1.81 -2.62 0.14
CA VAL A 32 0.48 -2.17 -0.29
C VAL A 32 -0.62 -2.78 0.57
N GLU A 33 -0.50 -4.06 0.94
CA GLU A 33 -1.45 -4.70 1.85
C GLU A 33 -1.48 -4.02 3.22
N TYR A 34 -0.32 -3.71 3.81
CA TYR A 34 -0.26 -3.01 5.08
C TYR A 34 -0.87 -1.60 5.00
N LEU A 35 -0.53 -0.84 3.94
CA LEU A 35 -1.08 0.50 3.73
C LEU A 35 -2.61 0.48 3.53
N LYS A 36 -3.11 -0.57 2.87
CA LYS A 36 -4.54 -0.73 2.63
C LYS A 36 -5.29 -1.13 3.89
N ASP A 37 -4.81 -2.16 4.59
CA ASP A 37 -5.57 -2.81 5.66
C ASP A 37 -5.32 -2.19 7.04
N HIS A 38 -4.09 -1.70 7.29
CA HIS A 38 -3.70 -1.18 8.61
C HIS A 38 -3.66 0.34 8.66
N LYS A 39 -3.37 1.00 7.53
CA LYS A 39 -3.41 2.46 7.42
C LYS A 39 -4.69 2.97 6.74
N ASN A 40 -5.58 2.08 6.31
CA ASN A 40 -6.89 2.39 5.71
C ASN A 40 -6.83 3.34 4.49
N LEU A 41 -5.72 3.38 3.78
CA LEU A 41 -5.56 4.23 2.61
C LEU A 41 -6.38 3.67 1.42
N SER A 42 -6.93 4.57 0.61
CA SER A 42 -7.49 4.22 -0.70
C SER A 42 -6.37 3.81 -1.67
N TYR A 43 -6.72 3.07 -2.73
CA TYR A 43 -5.73 2.73 -3.77
C TYR A 43 -5.11 3.97 -4.39
N HIS A 44 -5.88 5.05 -4.52
CA HIS A 44 -5.42 6.32 -5.06
C HIS A 44 -4.42 7.02 -4.14
N GLU A 45 -4.70 7.07 -2.84
CA GLU A 45 -3.75 7.62 -1.86
C GLU A 45 -2.44 6.82 -1.84
N ILE A 46 -2.51 5.48 -1.89
CA ILE A 46 -1.33 4.62 -1.97
C ILE A 46 -0.57 4.84 -3.29
N ALA A 47 -1.28 5.00 -4.41
CA ALA A 47 -0.69 5.26 -5.71
C ALA A 47 0.09 6.58 -5.71
N MET A 48 -0.50 7.64 -5.17
CA MET A 48 0.19 8.92 -4.99
C MET A 48 1.39 8.80 -4.03
N LEU A 49 1.22 8.14 -2.88
CA LEU A 49 2.26 7.97 -1.86
C LEU A 49 3.49 7.21 -2.39
N LEU A 50 3.27 6.16 -3.18
CA LEU A 50 4.35 5.32 -3.71
C LEU A 50 4.82 5.76 -5.11
N ASN A 51 4.27 6.85 -5.65
CA ASN A 51 4.49 7.31 -7.02
C ASN A 51 4.30 6.16 -8.03
N ARG A 52 3.14 5.52 -8.01
CA ARG A 52 2.73 4.43 -8.89
C ARG A 52 1.34 4.72 -9.46
N ASN A 53 0.95 3.96 -10.49
CA ASN A 53 -0.42 4.02 -10.98
C ASN A 53 -1.37 3.16 -10.11
N ASP A 54 -2.66 3.50 -10.10
CA ASP A 54 -3.67 2.81 -9.29
C ASP A 54 -3.79 1.31 -9.65
N ARG A 55 -3.58 0.96 -10.93
CA ARG A 55 -3.67 -0.43 -11.42
C ARG A 55 -2.57 -1.31 -10.84
N THR A 56 -1.37 -0.76 -10.65
CA THR A 56 -0.23 -1.43 -10.02
C THR A 56 -0.53 -1.68 -8.55
N ILE A 57 -1.06 -0.68 -7.83
CA ILE A 57 -1.45 -0.84 -6.42
C ILE A 57 -2.53 -1.91 -6.27
N TRP A 58 -3.61 -1.82 -7.05
CA TRP A 58 -4.68 -2.81 -7.04
C TRP A 58 -4.15 -4.22 -7.33
N THR A 59 -3.28 -4.36 -8.35
CA THR A 59 -2.70 -5.66 -8.70
C THR A 59 -1.83 -6.22 -7.57
N ALA A 60 -0.98 -5.39 -6.96
CA ALA A 60 -0.12 -5.79 -5.85
C ALA A 60 -0.94 -6.26 -4.64
N TYR A 61 -1.98 -5.52 -4.27
CA TYR A 61 -2.88 -5.88 -3.18
C TYR A 61 -3.55 -7.24 -3.42
N ASN A 62 -4.14 -7.44 -4.61
CA ASN A 62 -4.83 -8.70 -4.92
C ASN A 62 -3.88 -9.89 -5.00
N ARG A 63 -2.65 -9.71 -5.49
CA ARG A 63 -1.61 -10.75 -5.45
C ARG A 63 -1.23 -11.11 -4.02
N ALA A 64 -1.06 -10.13 -3.13
CA ALA A 64 -0.79 -10.36 -1.71
C ALA A 64 -1.90 -11.23 -1.09
N LYS A 65 -3.16 -10.81 -1.24
CA LYS A 65 -4.33 -11.55 -0.74
C LYS A 65 -4.42 -12.97 -1.29
N LYS A 66 -4.17 -13.15 -2.60
CA LYS A 66 -4.17 -14.48 -3.21
C LYS A 66 -3.07 -15.38 -2.65
N LYS A 67 -1.87 -14.84 -2.42
CA LYS A 67 -0.72 -15.58 -1.87
C LYS A 67 -0.92 -15.94 -0.40
N ARG A 68 -1.59 -15.10 0.40
CA ARG A 68 -1.89 -15.40 1.82
C ARG A 68 -3.05 -16.36 2.05
N LYS A 69 -3.96 -16.47 1.08
CA LYS A 69 -5.03 -17.48 1.09
C LYS A 69 -4.53 -18.88 0.71
N LYS A 70 -3.27 -19.01 0.27
CA LYS A 70 -2.62 -20.28 -0.10
C LYS A 70 -1.77 -20.79 1.05
#